data_AF-A0A3M1PJ93-F1
#
_entry.id   AF-A0A3M1PJ93-F1
#
_cell.length_a   1.000
_cell.length_b   1.000
_cell.length_c   1.000
_cell.angle_alpha   90.00
_cell.angle_beta   90.00
_cell.angle_gamma   90.00
#
_symmetry.space_group_name_H-M   'P 1'
#
loop_
_entity.id
_entity.type
_entity.pdbx_description
1 polymer ?
#
loop_
_entity_poly.entity_id
_entity_poly.type
_entity_poly.pdbx_seq_one_letter_code
_entity_poly.pdbx_strand_id
1 'polypeptide(L)'
;HYDSWFILPLVAAWFVWEPPPAAADQPLDPAPTPSRRWLGSALLVGISIAVKWVSLPLLGFLMWRSLRRFKLLLAAGVGLVGLLPMMLAALPFCQSSSCPLIPTRSVFVAYGRSAEFIPYWVAQVWPASLQANWIYLFPLVLFLIWLLLKCDRFQEFAAWYWFGLLLLTPIIHFWYFTWIVPFALSFQLPLQNWGVRLISLSAFVYFSLPSRLPDWQLTEPERLWLWLPFILGWLWTTWQISQAENAVKRDWLI
;
A
#
# COMPACT_ATOMS: atom_id res chain seq x y z
N HIS A 1 -13.20 8.85 9.61
CA HIS A 1 -11.92 8.30 9.08
C HIS A 1 -11.38 9.25 8.01
N TYR A 2 -10.18 9.80 8.20
CA TYR A 2 -9.55 10.76 7.28
C TYR A 2 -8.57 10.08 6.33
N ASP A 3 -8.98 8.97 5.72
CA ASP A 3 -8.05 8.16 4.91
C ASP A 3 -7.56 8.91 3.65
N SER A 4 -8.37 9.82 3.10
CA SER A 4 -7.93 10.71 2.01
C SER A 4 -6.73 11.59 2.39
N TRP A 5 -6.54 11.92 3.69
CA TRP A 5 -5.48 12.81 4.15
C TRP A 5 -4.09 12.15 4.11
N PHE A 6 -4.01 10.82 4.18
CA PHE A 6 -2.74 10.11 3.96
C PHE A 6 -2.60 9.63 2.51
N ILE A 7 -3.70 9.27 1.84
CA ILE A 7 -3.65 8.83 0.43
C ILE A 7 -3.25 9.97 -0.51
N LEU A 8 -3.78 11.18 -0.33
CA LEU A 8 -3.47 12.33 -1.19
C LEU A 8 -1.95 12.63 -1.27
N PRO A 9 -1.22 12.78 -0.14
CA PRO A 9 0.22 12.99 -0.21
C PRO A 9 0.98 11.80 -0.80
N LEU A 10 0.50 10.55 -0.70
CA LEU A 10 1.13 9.42 -1.41
C LEU A 10 0.96 9.50 -2.93
N VAL A 11 -0.22 9.89 -3.41
CA VAL A 11 -0.46 10.09 -4.84
C VAL A 11 0.40 11.25 -5.37
N ALA A 12 0.51 12.33 -4.59
CA ALA A 12 1.43 13.42 -4.93
C ALA A 12 2.89 12.95 -4.93
N ALA A 13 3.31 12.14 -3.94
CA ALA A 13 4.65 11.57 -3.86
C ALA A 13 4.97 10.72 -5.09
N TRP A 14 3.98 9.93 -5.54
CA TRP A 14 4.06 9.14 -6.76
C TRP A 14 4.27 10.03 -7.99
N PHE A 15 3.47 11.08 -8.20
CA PHE A 15 3.66 11.97 -9.36
C PHE A 15 4.96 12.78 -9.34
N VAL A 16 5.46 13.15 -8.16
CA VAL A 16 6.78 13.79 -8.05
C VAL A 16 7.90 12.82 -8.43
N TRP A 17 7.74 11.54 -8.09
CA TRP A 17 8.69 10.47 -8.34
C TRP A 17 8.68 10.01 -9.81
N GLU A 18 7.49 9.68 -10.31
CA GLU A 18 7.17 9.24 -11.67
C GLU A 18 6.23 10.26 -12.31
N PRO A 19 6.78 11.39 -12.81
CA PRO A 19 5.95 12.35 -13.53
C PRO A 19 5.35 11.67 -14.76
N PRO A 20 4.09 12.03 -15.12
CA PRO A 20 3.51 11.57 -16.37
C PRO A 20 4.44 11.92 -17.53
N PRO A 21 4.53 11.08 -18.57
CA PRO A 21 5.26 11.44 -19.77
C PRO A 21 4.69 12.76 -20.30
N ALA A 22 5.52 13.81 -20.27
CA ALA A 22 5.19 15.06 -20.93
C ALA A 22 5.12 14.77 -22.44
N ALA A 23 4.11 15.33 -23.10
CA ALA A 23 3.76 15.08 -24.50
C ALA A 23 4.95 14.74 -25.42
N ALA A 24 4.87 13.57 -26.05
CA ALA A 24 5.53 13.00 -27.25
C ALA A 24 7.02 13.24 -27.58
N ASP A 25 7.70 14.27 -27.09
CA ASP A 25 8.97 14.74 -27.68
C ASP A 25 10.18 14.62 -26.75
N GLN A 26 10.10 13.91 -25.63
CA GLN A 26 11.27 13.65 -24.79
C GLN A 26 12.03 12.39 -25.23
N PRO A 27 13.37 12.45 -25.36
CA PRO A 27 14.18 11.31 -25.73
C PRO A 27 14.00 10.15 -24.75
N LEU A 28 14.00 8.93 -25.28
CA LEU A 28 13.80 7.67 -24.54
C LEU A 28 14.84 7.41 -23.44
N ASP A 29 15.92 8.18 -23.39
CA ASP A 29 16.94 8.05 -22.35
C ASP A 29 16.51 8.75 -21.05
N PRO A 30 16.29 8.00 -19.95
CA PRO A 30 15.90 8.59 -18.69
C PRO A 30 17.07 9.39 -18.12
N ALA A 31 17.04 10.71 -18.32
CA ALA A 31 17.95 11.62 -17.64
C ALA A 31 17.98 11.31 -16.12
N PRO A 32 19.14 11.44 -15.46
CA PRO A 32 19.27 11.16 -14.04
C PRO A 32 18.22 11.94 -13.25
N THR A 33 17.37 11.22 -12.53
CA THR A 33 16.29 11.82 -11.74
C THR A 33 16.88 12.80 -10.73
N PRO A 34 16.52 14.10 -10.76
CA PRO A 34 17.16 15.09 -9.91
C PRO A 34 16.89 14.80 -8.43
N SER A 35 17.90 14.99 -7.58
CA SER A 35 17.81 14.72 -6.13
C SER A 35 16.63 15.44 -5.46
N ARG A 36 16.23 16.61 -5.98
CA ARG A 36 15.06 17.35 -5.50
C ARG A 36 13.75 16.54 -5.59
N ARG A 37 13.58 15.73 -6.64
CA ARG A 37 12.38 14.86 -6.78
C ARG A 37 12.37 13.74 -5.76
N TRP A 38 13.51 13.15 -5.45
CA TRP A 38 13.64 12.15 -4.39
C TRP A 38 13.21 12.72 -3.04
N LEU A 39 13.78 13.86 -2.66
CA LEU A 39 13.49 14.50 -1.38
C LEU A 39 12.05 15.02 -1.32
N GLY A 40 11.53 15.58 -2.41
CA GLY A 40 10.13 16.01 -2.51
C GLY A 40 9.14 14.85 -2.36
N SER A 41 9.40 13.73 -3.05
CA SER A 41 8.60 12.50 -2.89
C SER A 41 8.70 11.96 -1.47
N ALA A 42 9.90 11.91 -0.89
CA ALA A 42 10.12 11.47 0.48
C ALA A 42 9.36 12.31 1.50
N LEU A 43 9.39 13.65 1.37
CA LEU A 43 8.64 14.56 2.24
C LEU A 43 7.14 14.27 2.20
N LEU A 44 6.58 14.07 1.00
CA LEU A 44 5.17 13.76 0.81
C LEU A 44 4.80 12.38 1.40
N VAL A 45 5.64 11.36 1.20
CA VAL A 45 5.49 10.07 1.91
C VAL A 45 5.55 10.28 3.42
N GLY A 46 6.41 11.16 3.91
CA GLY A 46 6.51 11.53 5.31
C GLY A 46 5.24 12.15 5.88
N ILE A 47 4.61 13.06 5.14
CA ILE A 47 3.30 13.63 5.51
C ILE A 47 2.25 12.52 5.61
N SER A 48 2.24 11.58 4.65
CA SER A 48 1.36 10.41 4.72
C SER A 48 1.62 9.56 5.97
N ILE A 49 2.88 9.28 6.30
CA ILE A 49 3.28 8.51 7.48
C ILE A 49 2.82 9.21 8.77
N ALA A 50 2.96 10.53 8.85
CA ALA A 50 2.54 11.32 9.99
C ALA A 50 1.03 11.23 10.25
N VAL A 51 0.22 11.13 9.19
CA VAL A 51 -1.23 10.88 9.30
C VAL A 51 -1.50 9.40 9.61
N LYS A 52 -0.81 8.48 8.93
CA LYS A 52 -0.98 7.04 9.08
C LYS A 52 0.32 6.28 8.79
N TRP A 53 0.95 5.77 9.84
CA TRP A 53 2.23 5.06 9.78
C TRP A 53 2.23 3.79 8.92
N VAL A 54 1.05 3.29 8.53
CA VAL A 54 0.91 2.19 7.55
C VAL A 54 1.61 2.50 6.21
N SER A 55 1.86 3.77 5.88
CA SER A 55 2.63 4.14 4.68
C SER A 55 4.14 3.97 4.79
N LEU A 56 4.68 3.60 5.96
CA LEU A 56 6.12 3.52 6.22
C LEU A 56 6.90 2.64 5.22
N PRO A 57 6.39 1.48 4.76
CA PRO A 57 7.09 0.68 3.75
C PRO A 57 7.34 1.40 2.42
N LEU A 58 6.53 2.41 2.07
CA LEU A 58 6.74 3.22 0.86
C LEU A 58 7.99 4.11 0.98
N LEU A 59 8.31 4.59 2.18
CA LEU A 59 9.58 5.27 2.44
C LEU A 59 10.76 4.29 2.36
N GLY A 60 10.58 3.08 2.91
CA GLY A 60 11.55 2.00 2.78
C GLY A 60 11.87 1.67 1.32
N PHE A 61 10.85 1.67 0.45
CA PHE A 61 11.03 1.54 -1.00
C PHE A 61 11.90 2.67 -1.57
N LEU A 62 11.59 3.94 -1.29
CA LEU A 62 12.41 5.06 -1.79
C LEU A 62 13.86 4.97 -1.29
N MET A 63 14.08 4.66 -0.01
CA MET A 63 15.42 4.47 0.53
C MET A 63 16.16 3.34 -0.19
N TRP A 64 15.52 2.18 -0.36
CA TRP A 64 16.06 1.02 -1.06
C TRP A 64 16.43 1.32 -2.52
N ARG A 65 15.58 2.05 -3.24
CA ARG A 65 15.86 2.46 -4.62
C ARG A 65 17.06 3.41 -4.69
N SER A 66 17.21 4.31 -3.73
CA SER A 66 18.39 5.20 -3.66
C SER A 66 19.66 4.42 -3.37
N LEU A 67 19.59 3.43 -2.47
CA LEU A 67 20.71 2.54 -2.16
C LEU A 67 21.14 1.69 -3.37
N ARG A 68 20.19 1.14 -4.13
CA ARG A 68 20.48 0.39 -5.38
C ARG A 68 21.20 1.22 -6.44
N ARG A 69 21.10 2.55 -6.39
CA ARG A 69 21.87 3.47 -7.25
C ARG A 69 23.22 3.88 -6.66
N PHE A 70 23.68 3.20 -5.60
CA PHE A 70 24.90 3.49 -4.84
C PHE A 70 24.97 4.91 -4.28
N LYS A 71 23.81 5.56 -4.05
CA LYS A 71 23.73 6.93 -3.51
C LYS A 71 23.39 6.89 -2.02
N LEU A 72 24.36 6.55 -1.18
CA LEU A 72 24.18 6.45 0.28
C LEU A 72 23.69 7.77 0.90
N LEU A 73 24.32 8.90 0.55
CA LEU A 73 23.94 10.22 1.07
C LEU A 73 22.51 10.60 0.67
N LEU A 74 22.09 10.25 -0.54
CA LEU A 74 20.72 10.47 -0.99
C LEU A 74 19.75 9.57 -0.22
N ALA A 75 20.09 8.31 0.04
CA ALA A 75 19.25 7.40 0.81
C ALA A 75 19.07 7.89 2.26
N ALA A 76 20.14 8.38 2.88
CA ALA A 76 20.09 9.02 4.18
C ALA A 76 19.22 10.28 4.15
N GLY A 77 19.40 11.14 3.14
CA GLY A 77 18.58 12.34 2.95
C GLY A 77 17.09 12.02 2.75
N VAL A 78 16.76 10.99 1.95
CA VAL A 78 15.39 10.49 1.77
C VAL A 78 14.81 10.00 3.10
N GLY A 79 15.57 9.21 3.87
CA GLY A 79 15.14 8.73 5.19
C GLY A 79 14.89 9.89 6.17
N LEU A 80 15.80 10.85 6.26
CA LEU A 80 15.69 12.00 7.14
C LEU A 80 14.51 12.90 6.76
N VAL A 81 14.40 13.29 5.49
CA VAL A 81 13.31 14.15 5.00
C VAL A 81 11.96 13.43 5.09
N GLY A 82 11.92 12.13 4.84
CA GLY A 82 10.69 11.35 4.93
C GLY A 82 10.23 11.08 6.37
N LEU A 83 11.13 10.98 7.35
CA LEU A 83 10.72 10.81 8.76
C LEU A 83 10.42 12.14 9.45
N LEU A 84 10.92 13.26 8.92
CA LEU A 84 10.77 14.59 9.53
C LEU A 84 9.31 14.97 9.85
N PRO A 85 8.30 14.83 8.96
CA PRO A 85 6.92 15.19 9.30
C PRO A 85 6.37 14.39 10.48
N MET A 86 6.68 13.09 10.57
CA MET A 86 6.27 12.24 11.69
C MET A 86 6.97 12.66 12.98
N MET A 87 8.27 12.97 12.94
CA MET A 87 9.01 13.45 14.11
C MET A 87 8.46 14.76 14.64
N LEU A 88 8.14 15.72 13.76
CA LEU A 88 7.54 17.00 14.15
C LEU A 88 6.12 16.81 14.73
N ALA A 89 5.30 15.98 14.09
CA ALA A 89 3.95 15.66 14.55
C ALA A 89 3.96 14.91 15.90
N ALA A 90 5.03 14.17 16.20
CA ALA A 90 5.19 13.43 17.44
C ALA A 90 5.53 14.28 18.67
N LEU A 91 6.18 15.45 18.48
CA LEU A 91 6.64 16.30 19.57
C LEU A 91 5.59 16.58 20.67
N PRO A 92 4.33 16.97 20.35
CA PRO A 92 3.33 17.22 21.39
C PRO A 92 2.86 15.97 22.15
N PHE A 93 3.13 14.77 21.61
CA PHE A 93 2.73 13.50 22.22
C PHE A 93 3.85 12.83 23.02
N CYS A 94 5.09 13.26 22.83
CA CYS A 94 6.25 12.63 23.46
C CYS A 94 6.78 13.49 24.62
N GLN A 95 6.84 12.87 25.79
CA GLN A 95 7.40 13.43 27.02
C GLN A 95 8.81 12.87 27.24
N SER A 96 9.55 13.44 28.20
CA SER A 96 10.92 13.02 28.53
C SER A 96 11.06 11.53 28.89
N SER A 97 9.98 10.90 29.38
CA SER A 97 9.98 9.50 29.84
C SER A 97 9.11 8.56 29.01
N SER A 98 8.30 9.06 28.08
CA SER A 98 7.38 8.23 27.29
C SER A 98 7.00 8.87 25.96
N CYS A 99 6.80 8.05 24.93
CA CYS A 99 6.41 8.50 23.59
C CYS A 99 5.35 7.51 23.04
N PRO A 100 4.09 7.58 23.52
CA PRO A 100 3.04 6.62 23.22
C PRO A 100 2.43 6.81 21.82
N LEU A 101 3.28 6.98 20.79
CA LEU A 101 2.82 7.19 19.41
C LEU A 101 2.17 5.93 18.81
N ILE A 102 2.69 4.76 19.16
CA ILE A 102 2.23 3.48 18.64
C ILE A 102 1.82 2.60 19.83
N PRO A 103 0.52 2.29 19.99
CA PRO A 103 0.05 1.49 21.12
C PRO A 103 0.31 0.00 20.84
N THR A 104 1.58 -0.39 20.73
CA THR A 104 2.03 -1.77 20.43
C THR A 104 1.55 -2.79 21.47
N ARG A 105 1.21 -2.33 22.67
CA ARG A 105 0.67 -3.15 23.77
C ARG A 105 -0.86 -3.12 23.87
N SER A 106 -1.56 -2.42 22.97
CA SER A 106 -3.02 -2.42 23.01
C SER A 106 -3.58 -3.79 22.67
N VAL A 107 -4.67 -4.16 23.35
CA VAL A 107 -5.42 -5.39 23.08
C VAL A 107 -5.87 -5.44 21.62
N PHE A 108 -6.24 -4.29 21.04
CA PHE A 108 -6.61 -4.17 19.64
C PHE A 108 -5.46 -4.57 18.70
N VAL A 109 -4.23 -4.10 18.91
CA VAL A 109 -3.09 -4.49 18.06
C VAL A 109 -2.71 -5.95 18.26
N ALA A 110 -2.70 -6.42 19.51
CA ALA A 110 -2.24 -7.76 19.85
C ALA A 110 -3.23 -8.87 19.43
N TYR A 111 -4.54 -8.62 19.54
CA TYR A 111 -5.58 -9.65 19.41
C TYR A 111 -6.78 -9.23 18.55
N GLY A 112 -6.85 -7.97 18.10
CA GLY A 112 -7.96 -7.49 17.28
C GLY A 112 -8.13 -8.32 16.01
N ARG A 113 -9.39 -8.64 15.70
CA ARG A 113 -9.82 -9.32 14.48
C ARG A 113 -11.01 -8.56 13.92
N SER A 114 -11.18 -8.62 12.61
CA SER A 114 -12.36 -8.06 11.97
C SER A 114 -12.71 -8.91 10.75
N ALA A 115 -12.35 -8.42 9.57
CA ALA A 115 -12.71 -9.04 8.33
C ALA A 115 -11.51 -9.42 7.48
N GLU A 116 -10.53 -9.97 8.17
CA GLU A 116 -9.35 -10.59 7.60
C GLU A 116 -9.67 -11.61 6.49
N PHE A 117 -8.76 -11.80 5.53
CA PHE A 117 -8.90 -12.87 4.54
C PHE A 117 -8.03 -14.07 4.88
N ILE A 118 -6.71 -13.96 4.68
CA ILE A 118 -5.77 -15.05 4.94
C ILE A 118 -5.78 -15.42 6.43
N PRO A 119 -5.76 -14.47 7.38
CA PRO A 119 -5.82 -14.82 8.80
C PRO A 119 -7.06 -15.63 9.21
N TYR A 120 -8.20 -15.46 8.53
CA TYR A 120 -9.40 -16.29 8.76
C TYR A 120 -9.13 -17.76 8.41
N TRP A 121 -8.67 -18.03 7.20
CA TRP A 121 -8.41 -19.40 6.73
C TRP A 121 -7.28 -20.06 7.50
N VAL A 122 -6.25 -19.30 7.87
CA VAL A 122 -5.18 -19.80 8.75
C VAL A 122 -5.75 -20.21 10.10
N ALA A 123 -6.69 -19.47 10.67
CA ALA A 123 -7.31 -19.82 11.95
C ALA A 123 -8.15 -21.11 11.89
N GLN A 124 -8.75 -21.42 10.74
CA GLN A 124 -9.50 -22.68 10.56
C GLN A 124 -8.60 -23.91 10.64
N VAL A 125 -7.37 -23.82 10.12
CA VAL A 125 -6.41 -24.94 10.09
C VAL A 125 -5.47 -24.92 11.30
N TRP A 126 -5.17 -23.74 11.83
CA TRP A 126 -4.27 -23.52 12.95
C TRP A 126 -4.88 -22.54 13.97
N PRO A 127 -5.74 -23.03 14.89
CA PRO A 127 -6.45 -22.19 15.85
C PRO A 127 -5.54 -21.39 16.79
N ALA A 128 -4.32 -21.85 17.05
CA ALA A 128 -3.34 -21.10 17.84
C ALA A 128 -2.96 -19.75 17.20
N SER A 129 -3.19 -19.57 15.90
CA SER A 129 -3.00 -18.29 15.20
C SER A 129 -3.91 -17.16 15.71
N LEU A 130 -4.98 -17.50 16.45
CA LEU A 130 -5.87 -16.53 17.11
C LEU A 130 -5.26 -15.89 18.35
N GLN A 131 -4.20 -16.50 18.91
CA GLN A 131 -3.61 -16.03 20.17
C GLN A 131 -2.74 -14.79 20.00
N ALA A 132 -2.21 -14.50 18.81
CA ALA A 132 -1.37 -13.34 18.63
C ALA A 132 -1.29 -12.87 17.17
N ASN A 133 -1.55 -11.60 16.93
CA ASN A 133 -1.51 -11.02 15.59
C ASN A 133 -0.09 -10.85 15.01
N TRP A 134 0.95 -10.84 15.86
CA TRP A 134 2.33 -10.61 15.41
C TRP A 134 2.82 -11.68 14.42
N ILE A 135 2.25 -12.89 14.44
CA ILE A 135 2.63 -13.97 13.52
C ILE A 135 2.43 -13.58 12.05
N TYR A 136 1.48 -12.68 11.75
CA TYR A 136 1.22 -12.19 10.39
C TYR A 136 2.21 -11.11 9.96
N LEU A 137 3.02 -10.57 10.87
CA LEU A 137 4.13 -9.69 10.53
C LEU A 137 5.20 -10.44 9.73
N PHE A 138 5.46 -11.71 10.06
CA PHE A 138 6.46 -12.51 9.36
C PHE A 138 6.18 -12.66 7.85
N PRO A 139 5.01 -13.18 7.40
CA PRO A 139 4.72 -13.27 5.97
C PRO A 139 4.62 -11.88 5.32
N LEU A 140 4.15 -10.86 6.03
CA LEU A 140 4.11 -9.49 5.51
C LEU A 140 5.51 -8.93 5.25
N VAL A 141 6.47 -9.16 6.16
CA VAL A 141 7.87 -8.75 5.97
C VAL A 141 8.51 -9.50 4.81
N LEU A 142 8.29 -10.81 4.69
CA LEU A 142 8.77 -11.58 3.54
C LEU A 142 8.19 -11.05 2.22
N PHE A 143 6.90 -10.75 2.20
CA PHE A 143 6.24 -10.15 1.04
C PHE A 143 6.81 -8.76 0.71
N LEU A 144 7.07 -7.92 1.71
CA LEU A 144 7.71 -6.62 1.54
C LEU A 144 9.13 -6.73 0.98
N ILE A 145 9.94 -7.66 1.50
CA ILE A 145 11.29 -7.92 0.97
C ILE A 145 11.19 -8.33 -0.50
N TRP A 146 10.29 -9.27 -0.82
CA TRP A 146 10.04 -9.66 -2.21
C TRP A 146 9.67 -8.46 -3.10
N LEU A 147 8.77 -7.58 -2.64
CA LEU A 147 8.41 -6.36 -3.36
C LEU A 147 9.58 -5.40 -3.55
N LEU A 148 10.41 -5.20 -2.53
CA LEU A 148 11.60 -4.35 -2.65
C LEU A 148 12.58 -4.89 -3.70
N LEU A 149 12.67 -6.20 -3.85
CA LEU A 149 13.53 -6.83 -4.86
C LEU A 149 12.93 -6.76 -6.26
N LYS A 150 11.61 -6.97 -6.38
CA LYS A 150 10.86 -7.16 -7.63
C LYS A 150 10.36 -5.87 -8.27
N CYS A 151 9.92 -4.88 -7.49
CA CYS A 151 9.33 -3.66 -8.03
C CYS A 151 10.38 -2.59 -8.32
N ASP A 152 10.29 -1.99 -9.51
CA ASP A 152 11.13 -0.87 -9.91
C ASP A 152 10.42 0.48 -9.83
N ARG A 153 9.08 0.46 -9.93
CA ARG A 153 8.19 1.61 -9.95
C ARG A 153 7.44 1.76 -8.63
N PHE A 154 7.26 3.00 -8.20
CA PHE A 154 6.54 3.37 -6.98
C PHE A 154 5.08 2.95 -7.06
N GLN A 155 4.42 3.18 -8.20
CA GLN A 155 3.03 2.78 -8.40
C GLN A 155 2.86 1.27 -8.18
N GLU A 156 3.70 0.47 -8.81
CA GLU A 156 3.65 -0.99 -8.72
C GLU A 156 3.91 -1.45 -7.29
N PHE A 157 4.96 -0.92 -6.65
CA PHE A 157 5.26 -1.25 -5.26
C PHE A 157 4.09 -0.91 -4.34
N ALA A 158 3.51 0.29 -4.48
CA ALA A 158 2.37 0.73 -3.67
C ALA A 158 1.14 -0.15 -3.89
N ALA A 159 0.80 -0.44 -5.15
CA ALA A 159 -0.36 -1.25 -5.49
C ALA A 159 -0.23 -2.68 -4.92
N TRP A 160 0.91 -3.33 -5.16
CA TRP A 160 1.17 -4.67 -4.60
C TRP A 160 1.27 -4.66 -3.08
N TYR A 161 1.86 -3.61 -2.49
CA TYR A 161 1.96 -3.45 -1.04
C TYR A 161 0.57 -3.38 -0.40
N TRP A 162 -0.31 -2.52 -0.90
CA TRP A 162 -1.67 -2.43 -0.37
C TRP A 162 -2.42 -3.74 -0.54
N PHE A 163 -2.31 -4.40 -1.70
CA PHE A 163 -2.92 -5.72 -1.92
C PHE A 163 -2.47 -6.75 -0.87
N GLY A 164 -1.15 -6.93 -0.70
CA GLY A 164 -0.62 -7.91 0.23
C GLY A 164 -0.87 -7.55 1.70
N LEU A 165 -0.74 -6.27 2.06
CA LEU A 165 -1.11 -5.77 3.39
C LEU A 165 -2.56 -6.14 3.71
N LEU A 166 -3.48 -5.86 2.79
CA LEU A 166 -4.90 -6.09 2.99
C LEU A 166 -5.20 -7.58 3.20
N LEU A 167 -4.59 -8.46 2.39
CA LEU A 167 -4.81 -9.90 2.51
C LEU A 167 -4.22 -10.51 3.78
N LEU A 168 -3.04 -10.03 4.21
CA LEU A 168 -2.26 -10.65 5.28
C LEU A 168 -2.56 -10.11 6.68
N THR A 169 -3.08 -8.89 6.80
CA THR A 169 -3.34 -8.29 8.11
C THR A 169 -4.63 -8.82 8.74
N PRO A 170 -4.64 -9.11 10.05
CA PRO A 170 -5.82 -9.60 10.76
C PRO A 170 -6.83 -8.49 11.10
N ILE A 171 -6.50 -7.22 10.87
CA ILE A 171 -7.33 -6.08 11.24
C ILE A 171 -7.62 -5.27 9.99
N ILE A 172 -8.74 -5.59 9.35
CA ILE A 172 -9.23 -4.90 8.14
C ILE A 172 -10.54 -4.19 8.42
N HIS A 173 -10.57 -2.90 8.14
CA HIS A 173 -11.83 -2.22 7.88
C HIS A 173 -11.98 -2.08 6.36
N PHE A 174 -13.17 -2.29 5.87
CA PHE A 174 -13.38 -2.55 4.45
C PHE A 174 -13.21 -1.33 3.54
N TRP A 175 -13.39 -0.13 4.09
CA TRP A 175 -13.05 1.09 3.37
C TRP A 175 -11.54 1.19 3.08
N TYR A 176 -10.70 0.36 3.68
CA TYR A 176 -9.26 0.27 3.37
C TYR A 176 -9.01 -0.20 1.93
N PHE A 177 -9.97 -0.89 1.30
CA PHE A 177 -9.86 -1.26 -0.12
C PHE A 177 -9.77 -0.05 -1.03
N THR A 178 -10.27 1.11 -0.60
CA THR A 178 -10.14 2.36 -1.38
C THR A 178 -8.69 2.84 -1.48
N TRP A 179 -7.79 2.40 -0.59
CA TRP A 179 -6.38 2.85 -0.56
C TRP A 179 -5.60 2.38 -1.78
N ILE A 180 -5.98 1.24 -2.37
CA ILE A 180 -5.32 0.71 -3.57
C ILE A 180 -5.77 1.42 -4.84
N VAL A 181 -6.96 2.03 -4.85
CA VAL A 181 -7.62 2.54 -6.06
C VAL A 181 -6.75 3.51 -6.85
N PRO A 182 -6.08 4.52 -6.25
CA PRO A 182 -5.23 5.44 -7.01
C PRO A 182 -4.06 4.73 -7.71
N PHE A 183 -3.56 3.64 -7.14
CA PHE A 183 -2.40 2.91 -7.65
C PHE A 183 -2.79 1.76 -8.60
N ALA A 184 -4.01 1.23 -8.47
CA ALA A 184 -4.59 0.21 -9.34
C ALA A 184 -5.04 0.78 -10.70
N LEU A 185 -5.20 2.09 -10.83
CA LEU A 185 -5.47 2.76 -12.09
C LEU A 185 -4.19 2.74 -12.96
N SER A 186 -4.17 1.90 -13.98
CA SER A 186 -3.13 1.98 -15.00
C SER A 186 -3.42 3.20 -15.88
N PHE A 187 -2.49 4.17 -15.90
CA PHE A 187 -2.53 5.32 -16.80
C PHE A 187 -2.58 4.93 -18.29
N GLN A 188 -2.23 3.69 -18.61
CA GLN A 188 -2.08 3.22 -19.99
C GLN A 188 -3.38 2.71 -20.63
N LEU A 189 -4.45 2.43 -19.85
CA LEU A 189 -5.67 1.82 -20.38
C LEU A 189 -6.94 2.54 -19.88
N PRO A 190 -7.34 3.65 -20.53
CA PRO A 190 -8.44 4.49 -20.07
C PRO A 190 -9.83 3.81 -20.11
N LEU A 191 -10.00 2.73 -20.88
CA LEU A 191 -11.32 2.27 -21.32
C LEU A 191 -11.87 1.03 -20.58
N GLN A 192 -11.09 0.33 -19.75
CA GLN A 192 -11.55 -0.90 -19.08
C GLN A 192 -11.11 -1.02 -17.60
N ASN A 193 -11.51 -0.06 -16.77
CA ASN A 193 -11.27 -0.07 -15.32
C ASN A 193 -12.14 -1.08 -14.55
N TRP A 194 -12.42 -2.25 -15.12
CA TRP A 194 -13.19 -3.32 -14.47
C TRP A 194 -12.57 -3.76 -13.15
N GLY A 195 -11.23 -3.80 -13.06
CA GLY A 195 -10.53 -4.14 -11.83
C GLY A 195 -10.86 -3.18 -10.68
N VAL A 196 -10.81 -1.88 -10.94
CA VAL A 196 -11.19 -0.84 -9.96
C VAL A 196 -12.69 -0.90 -9.63
N ARG A 197 -13.55 -1.15 -10.62
CA ARG A 197 -15.00 -1.32 -10.38
C ARG A 197 -15.28 -2.48 -9.42
N LEU A 198 -14.59 -3.61 -9.61
CA LEU A 198 -14.73 -4.79 -8.74
C LEU A 198 -14.16 -4.53 -7.33
N ILE A 199 -13.01 -3.85 -7.22
CA ILE A 199 -12.46 -3.41 -5.93
C ILE A 199 -13.45 -2.48 -5.20
N SER A 200 -14.07 -1.55 -5.92
CA SER A 200 -15.09 -0.66 -5.37
C SER A 200 -16.37 -1.41 -4.96
N LEU A 201 -16.73 -2.49 -5.66
CA LEU A 201 -17.85 -3.35 -5.28
C LEU A 201 -17.61 -3.99 -3.91
N SER A 202 -16.39 -4.43 -3.59
CA SER A 202 -16.05 -4.91 -2.24
C SER A 202 -16.28 -3.86 -1.16
N ALA A 203 -15.90 -2.60 -1.44
CA ALA A 203 -16.16 -1.49 -0.51
C ALA A 203 -17.66 -1.19 -0.37
N PHE A 204 -18.44 -1.34 -1.45
CA PHE A 204 -19.90 -1.20 -1.43
C PHE A 204 -20.59 -2.31 -0.63
N VAL A 205 -20.19 -3.57 -0.82
CA VAL A 205 -20.73 -4.74 -0.10
C VAL A 205 -20.67 -4.49 1.41
N TYR A 206 -19.57 -3.93 1.90
CA TYR A 206 -19.46 -3.55 3.30
C TYR A 206 -20.57 -2.63 3.81
N PHE A 207 -20.84 -1.52 3.11
CA PHE A 207 -21.90 -0.59 3.54
C PHE A 207 -23.30 -1.18 3.38
N SER A 208 -23.45 -2.18 2.52
CA SER A 208 -24.71 -2.90 2.32
C SER A 208 -24.96 -4.03 3.33
N LEU A 209 -23.91 -4.58 3.94
CA LEU A 209 -24.05 -5.53 5.04
C LEU A 209 -24.47 -4.71 6.28
N PRO A 210 -25.72 -4.85 6.78
CA PRO A 210 -26.19 -4.04 7.88
C PRO A 210 -25.27 -4.20 9.08
N SER A 211 -24.96 -3.07 9.73
CA SER A 211 -24.10 -2.91 10.89
C SER A 211 -24.56 -3.74 12.10
N ARG A 212 -24.32 -5.05 12.08
CA ARG A 212 -24.55 -5.94 13.22
C ARG A 212 -23.48 -5.65 14.28
N LEU A 213 -23.75 -4.64 15.12
CA LEU A 213 -23.07 -4.46 16.39
C LEU A 213 -23.57 -5.57 17.33
N PRO A 214 -22.69 -6.28 18.07
CA PRO A 214 -21.34 -5.85 18.46
C PRO A 214 -20.17 -6.54 17.73
N ASP A 215 -20.43 -7.62 16.99
CA ASP A 215 -19.37 -8.50 16.48
C ASP A 215 -19.00 -8.16 15.04
N TRP A 216 -17.80 -7.62 14.85
CA TRP A 216 -17.18 -7.35 13.53
C TRP A 216 -16.80 -8.64 12.75
N GLN A 217 -17.36 -9.78 13.15
CA GLN A 217 -17.07 -11.07 12.56
C GLN A 217 -18.04 -11.33 11.40
N LEU A 218 -17.48 -11.51 10.21
CA LEU A 218 -18.24 -11.95 9.04
C LEU A 218 -18.42 -13.46 9.04
N THR A 219 -19.62 -13.90 8.66
CA THR A 219 -19.84 -15.29 8.22
C THR A 219 -19.01 -15.59 6.96
N GLU A 220 -18.81 -16.87 6.65
CA GLU A 220 -18.06 -17.28 5.44
C GLU A 220 -18.62 -16.69 4.15
N PRO A 221 -19.94 -16.74 3.88
CA PRO A 221 -20.49 -16.16 2.66
C PRO A 221 -20.27 -14.66 2.58
N GLU A 222 -20.48 -13.92 3.68
CA GLU A 222 -20.25 -12.47 3.72
C GLU A 222 -18.79 -12.12 3.45
N ARG A 223 -17.87 -12.90 4.03
CA ARG A 223 -16.42 -12.75 3.80
C ARG A 223 -16.08 -12.99 2.34
N LEU A 224 -16.66 -14.01 1.70
CA LEU A 224 -16.45 -14.28 0.28
C LEU A 224 -17.05 -13.19 -0.61
N TRP A 225 -18.27 -12.73 -0.33
CA TRP A 225 -18.92 -11.66 -1.09
C TRP A 225 -18.12 -10.36 -1.05
N LEU A 226 -17.45 -10.13 0.07
CA LEU A 226 -16.57 -9.01 0.23
C LEU A 226 -15.21 -9.22 -0.47
N TRP A 227 -14.53 -10.34 -0.25
CA TRP A 227 -13.15 -10.52 -0.73
C TRP A 227 -13.04 -10.94 -2.19
N LEU A 228 -14.02 -11.67 -2.73
CA LEU A 228 -13.97 -12.14 -4.11
C LEU A 228 -13.91 -10.99 -5.13
N PRO A 229 -14.75 -9.94 -5.06
CA PRO A 229 -14.62 -8.82 -6.00
C PRO A 229 -13.27 -8.10 -5.88
N PHE A 230 -12.71 -7.97 -4.67
CA PHE A 230 -11.40 -7.36 -4.46
C PHE A 230 -10.29 -8.18 -5.13
N ILE A 231 -10.25 -9.49 -4.88
CA ILE A 231 -9.24 -10.39 -5.45
C ILE A 231 -9.38 -10.48 -6.97
N LEU A 232 -10.61 -10.68 -7.47
CA LEU A 232 -10.87 -10.74 -8.92
C LEU A 232 -10.54 -9.41 -9.60
N GLY A 233 -10.86 -8.29 -8.96
CA GLY A 233 -10.53 -6.96 -9.45
C GLY A 233 -9.03 -6.73 -9.55
N TRP A 234 -8.28 -7.16 -8.53
CA TRP A 234 -6.82 -7.11 -8.56
C TRP A 234 -6.22 -8.01 -9.64
N LEU A 235 -6.66 -9.28 -9.71
CA LEU A 235 -6.20 -10.24 -10.72
C LEU A 235 -6.46 -9.72 -12.13
N TRP A 236 -7.64 -9.15 -12.38
CA TRP A 236 -7.97 -8.52 -13.66
C TRP A 236 -7.01 -7.39 -14.01
N THR A 237 -6.75 -6.47 -13.07
CA THR A 237 -5.80 -5.36 -13.27
C THR A 237 -4.40 -5.88 -13.61
N THR A 238 -3.89 -6.86 -12.85
CA THR A 238 -2.55 -7.41 -13.09
C THR A 238 -2.46 -8.16 -14.42
N TRP A 239 -3.51 -8.88 -14.81
CA TRP A 239 -3.58 -9.57 -16.09
C TRP A 239 -3.57 -8.57 -17.26
N GLN A 240 -4.36 -7.51 -17.20
CA GLN A 240 -4.40 -6.45 -18.21
C GLN A 240 -3.03 -5.77 -18.39
N ILE A 241 -2.35 -5.43 -17.29
CA ILE A 241 -0.99 -4.84 -17.33
C ILE A 241 -0.02 -5.80 -18.03
N SER A 242 -0.05 -7.08 -17.67
CA SER A 242 0.80 -8.09 -18.30
C SER A 242 0.53 -8.25 -19.80
N GLN A 243 -0.74 -8.19 -20.24
CA GLN A 243 -1.08 -8.22 -21.67
C GLN A 243 -0.54 -6.99 -22.41
N ALA A 244 -0.66 -5.79 -21.81
CA ALA A 244 -0.16 -4.56 -22.41
C ALA A 244 1.36 -4.58 -22.58
N GLU A 245 2.10 -5.03 -21.57
CA GLU A 245 3.56 -5.19 -21.65
C GLU A 245 3.99 -6.20 -22.73
N ASN A 246 3.24 -7.30 -22.86
CA ASN A 246 3.50 -8.32 -23.87
C ASN A 246 3.17 -7.86 -25.30
N ALA A 247 2.18 -6.98 -25.47
CA ALA A 247 1.85 -6.39 -26.77
C ALA A 247 2.98 -5.46 -27.23
N VAL A 248 3.41 -4.54 -26.37
CA VAL A 248 4.53 -3.62 -26.67
C VAL A 248 5.77 -4.41 -27.07
N LYS A 249 6.15 -5.45 -26.31
CA LYS A 249 7.31 -6.30 -26.65
C LYS A 249 7.21 -7.00 -28.01
N ARG A 250 6.00 -7.35 -28.47
CA ARG A 250 5.80 -7.96 -29.79
C ARG A 250 6.01 -6.96 -30.91
N ASP A 251 5.53 -5.73 -30.76
CA ASP A 251 5.68 -4.68 -31.78
C ASP A 251 7.14 -4.28 -31.98
N TRP A 252 8.01 -4.46 -30.98
CA TRP A 252 9.47 -4.24 -31.12
C TRP A 252 10.22 -5.37 -31.83
N LEU A 253 9.62 -6.56 -31.94
CA LEU A 253 10.26 -7.74 -32.56
C LEU A 253 9.91 -7.91 -34.04
N ILE A 254 8.97 -7.10 -34.56
CA ILE A 254 8.55 -7.06 -35.97
C ILE A 254 9.21 -5.87 -36.64
#